data_AF-A0A1U8DCJ6-F1
#
_entry.id   AF-A0A1U8DCJ6-F1
#
_cell.length_a   1.000
_cell.length_b   1.000
_cell.length_c   1.000
_cell.angle_alpha   90.00
_cell.angle_beta   90.00
_cell.angle_gamma   90.00
#
_symmetry.space_group_name_H-M   'P 1'
#
loop_
_entity.id
_entity.type
_entity.pdbx_description
1 polymer ?
#
loop_
_entity_poly.entity_id
_entity_poly.type
_entity_poly.pdbx_seq_one_letter_code
_entity_poly.pdbx_strand_id
1 'polypeptide(L)'
;MWATKRICNTQRQWIKLKEGRLRGCILLKCQQFRTGVLNYSSLKTIRFKSTCSISWGKDEQMIMDMIATVNAEGVKIASGKDPKEQCDEKQHILKEKMKHLNLSFAACGFLGIYHLGAAAAFYRHGENLLKVVKAFAGASAGSLAATVLLTAPEKIEDCKEFTYNFAEETRKLDFGAVTPGYDFMKRLRGGIESILPSDAHERAGNRLYVSITNTKNGENYLVSNFASREDLIKVLLASSFVPIYAGIKAVEYKGEKWIDGGLTNGLPILPVGRTVTISPFSGRLDICPQDKGRVALYVKVAKQDLMLSVANLIRLNQALFPPSQKKMESLFQNGFDDAVHFLLKENWFE
;
A
#
# COMPACT_ATOMS: atom_id res chain seq x y z
N MET A 1 -15.77 -57.19 -7.33
CA MET A 1 -16.30 -56.25 -6.32
C MET A 1 -16.06 -54.83 -6.79
N TRP A 2 -17.14 -54.14 -7.16
CA TRP A 2 -17.17 -52.73 -7.54
C TRP A 2 -17.25 -51.81 -6.31
N ALA A 3 -16.78 -50.56 -6.47
CA ALA A 3 -17.22 -49.29 -5.84
C ALA A 3 -16.03 -48.45 -5.32
N THR A 4 -15.42 -47.61 -6.17
CA THR A 4 -15.67 -46.17 -6.42
C THR A 4 -14.92 -45.19 -5.50
N LYS A 5 -13.80 -44.68 -6.02
CA LYS A 5 -13.16 -43.42 -5.63
C LYS A 5 -14.12 -42.25 -5.90
N ARG A 6 -14.50 -41.50 -4.86
CA ARG A 6 -15.17 -40.21 -4.99
C ARG A 6 -14.13 -39.14 -5.27
N ILE A 7 -14.05 -38.70 -6.53
CA ILE A 7 -13.33 -37.49 -6.93
C ILE A 7 -14.21 -36.30 -6.53
N CYS A 8 -13.78 -35.51 -5.55
CA CYS A 8 -14.43 -34.25 -5.24
C CYS A 8 -13.87 -33.17 -6.17
N ASN A 9 -14.54 -32.96 -7.31
CA ASN A 9 -14.33 -31.80 -8.18
C ASN A 9 -14.81 -30.55 -7.43
N THR A 10 -13.90 -29.72 -6.95
CA THR A 10 -14.25 -28.37 -6.48
C THR A 10 -14.45 -27.49 -7.71
N GLN A 11 -15.71 -27.29 -8.10
CA GLN A 11 -16.11 -26.27 -9.07
C GLN A 11 -15.63 -24.89 -8.58
N ARG A 12 -14.72 -24.24 -9.31
CA ARG A 12 -14.51 -22.79 -9.23
C ARG A 12 -15.79 -22.12 -9.71
N GLN A 13 -16.67 -21.73 -8.79
CA GLN A 13 -17.78 -20.85 -9.13
C GLN A 13 -17.25 -19.44 -9.34
N TRP A 14 -17.19 -19.03 -10.61
CA TRP A 14 -17.13 -17.63 -10.97
C TRP A 14 -18.49 -17.01 -10.68
N ILE A 15 -18.60 -16.26 -9.59
CA ILE A 15 -19.77 -15.41 -9.39
C ILE A 15 -19.66 -14.24 -10.38
N LYS A 16 -20.21 -14.42 -11.58
CA LYS A 16 -20.58 -13.30 -12.45
C LYS A 16 -21.75 -12.58 -11.76
N LEU A 17 -21.45 -11.50 -11.05
CA LEU A 17 -22.46 -10.54 -10.62
C LEU A 17 -23.16 -10.00 -11.88
N LYS A 18 -24.40 -10.41 -12.11
CA LYS A 18 -25.30 -9.85 -13.12
C LYS A 18 -25.54 -8.37 -12.79
N GLU A 19 -25.45 -7.50 -13.80
CA GLU A 19 -25.88 -6.11 -13.71
C GLU A 19 -27.37 -6.05 -13.34
N GLY A 20 -27.64 -5.61 -12.11
CA GLY A 20 -28.98 -5.40 -11.59
C GLY A 20 -29.08 -4.03 -10.94
N ARG A 21 -29.93 -3.18 -11.50
CA ARG A 21 -30.38 -1.91 -10.90
C ARG A 21 -30.90 -2.18 -9.49
N LEU A 22 -30.20 -1.72 -8.46
CA LEU A 22 -30.80 -1.52 -7.14
C LEU A 22 -31.38 -0.10 -7.10
N ARG A 23 -32.70 -0.04 -7.36
CA ARG A 23 -33.55 1.08 -6.93
C ARG A 23 -33.54 1.09 -5.40
N GLY A 24 -33.40 2.28 -4.83
CA GLY A 24 -33.23 2.46 -3.39
C GLY A 24 -34.50 2.26 -2.57
N CYS A 25 -34.30 2.31 -1.26
CA CYS A 25 -35.18 2.97 -0.28
C CYS A 25 -34.37 3.12 1.03
N ILE A 26 -34.04 4.36 1.47
CA ILE A 26 -34.78 5.19 2.45
C ILE A 26 -34.23 4.92 3.89
N LEU A 27 -33.85 5.86 4.78
CA LEU A 27 -34.22 7.27 5.02
C LEU A 27 -33.10 7.97 5.83
N LEU A 28 -32.63 9.14 5.37
CA LEU A 28 -31.95 10.14 6.21
C LEU A 28 -32.98 11.24 6.48
N LYS A 29 -33.26 11.52 7.75
CA LYS A 29 -34.07 12.67 8.17
C LYS A 29 -33.32 13.93 7.75
N CYS A 30 -33.86 14.67 6.78
CA CYS A 30 -33.40 16.01 6.45
C CYS A 30 -34.59 16.95 6.55
N GLN A 31 -34.46 17.96 7.42
CA GLN A 31 -35.41 19.06 7.52
C GLN A 31 -35.46 19.84 6.21
N GLN A 32 -36.67 20.16 5.76
CA GLN A 32 -36.95 20.95 4.57
C GLN A 32 -36.50 22.39 4.75
N PHE A 33 -35.79 22.93 3.76
CA PHE A 33 -35.97 24.31 3.33
C PHE A 33 -36.14 24.36 1.81
N ARG A 34 -37.23 25.00 1.38
CA ARG A 34 -37.59 25.28 -0.01
C ARG A 34 -36.64 26.34 -0.58
N THR A 35 -36.11 26.11 -1.78
CA THR A 35 -36.27 26.96 -2.98
C THR A 35 -35.40 26.37 -4.11
N GLY A 36 -35.98 26.24 -5.30
CA GLY A 36 -35.44 25.45 -6.40
C GLY A 36 -34.46 26.18 -7.29
N VAL A 37 -33.55 25.41 -7.89
CA VAL A 37 -33.13 25.46 -9.31
C VAL A 37 -32.53 24.08 -9.62
N LEU A 38 -33.09 23.37 -10.61
CA LEU A 38 -32.54 22.12 -11.14
C LEU A 38 -31.47 22.45 -12.19
N ASN A 39 -30.20 22.26 -11.86
CA ASN A 39 -29.11 22.23 -12.85
C ASN A 39 -28.55 20.81 -12.95
N TYR A 40 -28.81 20.16 -14.08
CA TYR A 40 -28.22 18.86 -14.43
C TYR A 40 -26.77 19.07 -14.85
N SER A 41 -25.81 18.66 -14.00
CA SER A 41 -24.43 18.44 -14.40
C SER A 41 -24.19 16.94 -14.58
N SER A 42 -23.78 16.53 -15.77
CA SER A 42 -23.45 15.15 -16.10
C SER A 42 -22.07 14.80 -15.52
N LEU A 43 -22.04 14.30 -14.28
CA LEU A 43 -20.85 13.69 -13.70
C LEU A 43 -20.58 12.36 -14.41
N LYS A 44 -19.61 12.35 -15.34
CA LYS A 44 -19.02 11.13 -15.89
C LYS A 44 -18.41 10.32 -14.73
N THR A 45 -19.03 9.20 -14.38
CA THR A 45 -18.54 8.28 -13.35
C THR A 45 -17.19 7.70 -13.79
N ILE A 46 -16.13 7.99 -13.03
CA ILE A 46 -14.83 7.33 -13.20
C ILE A 46 -15.02 5.88 -12.73
N ARG A 47 -15.06 4.93 -13.68
CA ARG A 47 -15.09 3.48 -13.38
C ARG A 47 -13.69 3.03 -12.98
N PHE A 48 -13.43 2.91 -11.69
CA PHE A 48 -12.26 2.20 -11.18
C PHE A 48 -12.51 0.68 -11.26
N LYS A 49 -11.71 -0.03 -12.07
CA LYS A 49 -11.65 -1.50 -12.04
C LYS A 49 -10.71 -1.92 -10.91
N SER A 50 -11.20 -1.99 -9.68
CA SER A 50 -10.52 -2.78 -8.64
C SER A 50 -11.04 -4.21 -8.70
N THR A 51 -10.18 -5.15 -9.11
CA THR A 51 -10.49 -6.58 -9.02
C THR A 51 -10.40 -7.01 -7.57
N CYS A 52 -11.55 -7.36 -6.98
CA CYS A 52 -11.65 -7.93 -5.64
C CYS A 52 -11.76 -9.45 -5.77
N SER A 53 -10.86 -10.19 -5.12
CA SER A 53 -10.91 -11.66 -5.06
C SER A 53 -10.84 -12.14 -3.62
N ILE A 54 -11.68 -13.10 -3.26
CA ILE A 54 -11.74 -13.72 -1.93
C ILE A 54 -11.01 -15.05 -1.97
N SER A 55 -10.11 -15.29 -1.01
CA SER A 55 -9.42 -16.56 -0.85
C SER A 55 -9.57 -17.11 0.57
N TRP A 56 -9.76 -18.42 0.66
CA TRP A 56 -9.77 -19.19 1.91
C TRP A 56 -8.39 -19.81 2.10
N GLY A 57 -7.81 -19.75 3.29
CA GLY A 57 -6.52 -20.42 3.55
C GLY A 57 -6.45 -21.01 4.94
N LYS A 58 -5.97 -22.26 5.02
CA LYS A 58 -5.39 -22.83 6.25
C LYS A 58 -3.93 -22.38 6.33
N ASP A 59 -3.48 -22.05 7.52
CA ASP A 59 -2.15 -21.49 7.80
C ASP A 59 -1.07 -22.57 7.69
N GLU A 60 -0.48 -22.74 6.50
CA GLU A 60 0.81 -23.44 6.30
C GLU A 60 1.43 -23.18 4.89
N GLN A 61 1.09 -22.06 4.26
CA GLN A 61 1.15 -21.91 2.80
C GLN A 61 2.16 -20.87 2.29
N MET A 62 3.21 -20.50 3.03
CA MET A 62 4.16 -19.49 2.53
C MET A 62 5.36 -20.12 1.78
N ILE A 63 5.87 -21.25 2.26
CA ILE A 63 6.97 -21.98 1.60
C ILE A 63 6.46 -22.75 0.37
N MET A 64 5.26 -23.34 0.46
CA MET A 64 4.68 -24.16 -0.62
C MET A 64 4.22 -23.32 -1.83
N ASP A 65 3.70 -22.11 -1.62
CA ASP A 65 3.24 -21.24 -2.72
C ASP A 65 4.41 -20.68 -3.54
N MET A 66 5.56 -20.47 -2.90
CA MET A 66 6.79 -20.06 -3.58
C MET A 66 7.34 -21.20 -4.47
N ILE A 67 7.28 -22.45 -3.99
CA ILE A 67 7.62 -23.65 -4.77
C ILE A 67 6.63 -23.85 -5.93
N ALA A 68 5.33 -23.63 -5.70
CA ALA A 68 4.29 -23.77 -6.71
C ALA A 68 4.37 -22.70 -7.81
N THR A 69 4.71 -21.46 -7.46
CA THR A 69 4.86 -20.36 -8.43
C THR A 69 6.06 -20.58 -9.35
N VAL A 70 7.18 -21.09 -8.81
CA VAL A 70 8.37 -21.48 -9.59
C VAL A 70 8.08 -22.64 -10.55
N ASN A 71 7.18 -23.55 -10.20
CA ASN A 71 6.76 -24.63 -11.10
C ASN A 71 5.74 -24.16 -12.16
N ALA A 72 5.03 -23.06 -11.93
CA ALA A 72 4.03 -22.51 -12.85
C ALA A 72 4.64 -21.56 -13.90
N GLU A 73 5.72 -20.84 -13.57
CA GLU A 73 6.53 -20.08 -14.52
C GLU A 73 7.48 -21.04 -15.24
N GLY A 74 6.96 -21.73 -16.26
CA GLY A 74 7.74 -22.63 -17.10
C GLY A 74 8.88 -21.90 -17.80
N VAL A 75 10.06 -21.90 -17.17
CA VAL A 75 11.29 -21.54 -17.86
C VAL A 75 11.54 -22.62 -18.91
N LYS A 76 11.43 -22.25 -20.19
CA LYS A 76 11.93 -23.10 -21.28
C LYS A 76 13.45 -23.18 -21.14
N ILE A 77 13.95 -24.22 -20.50
CA ILE A 77 15.38 -24.54 -20.44
C ILE A 77 15.58 -25.90 -21.10
N ALA A 78 16.58 -25.95 -21.98
CA ALA A 78 16.93 -27.06 -22.84
C ALA A 78 16.94 -28.43 -22.11
N SER A 79 16.35 -29.42 -22.76
CA SER A 79 16.32 -30.81 -22.33
C SER A 79 17.75 -31.37 -22.23
N GLY A 80 18.20 -31.70 -21.02
CA GLY A 80 19.46 -32.44 -20.86
C GLY A 80 20.15 -32.41 -19.49
N LYS A 81 19.67 -31.67 -18.49
CA LYS A 81 20.33 -31.63 -17.16
C LYS A 81 19.75 -32.61 -16.15
N ASP A 82 20.63 -33.18 -15.33
CA ASP A 82 20.36 -34.16 -14.27
C ASP A 82 19.43 -33.56 -13.19
N PRO A 83 18.42 -34.31 -12.67
CA PRO A 83 17.50 -33.85 -11.62
C PRO A 83 18.16 -33.24 -10.39
N LYS A 84 19.39 -33.67 -10.05
CA LYS A 84 20.14 -33.16 -8.90
C LYS A 84 20.68 -31.75 -9.13
N GLU A 85 21.22 -31.48 -10.32
CA GLU A 85 21.69 -30.14 -10.74
C GLU A 85 20.53 -29.14 -10.83
N GLN A 86 19.34 -29.58 -11.25
CA GLN A 86 18.14 -28.74 -11.25
C GLN A 86 17.67 -28.34 -9.85
N CYS A 87 17.84 -29.21 -8.85
CA CYS A 87 17.51 -28.90 -7.45
C CYS A 87 18.51 -27.89 -6.86
N ASP A 88 19.80 -28.06 -7.17
CA ASP A 88 20.88 -27.20 -6.70
C ASP A 88 20.83 -25.81 -7.36
N GLU A 89 20.49 -25.72 -8.65
CA GLU A 89 20.29 -24.46 -9.37
C GLU A 89 19.06 -23.69 -8.84
N LYS A 90 17.96 -24.39 -8.52
CA LYS A 90 16.78 -23.80 -7.86
C LYS A 90 17.10 -23.30 -6.44
N GLN A 91 17.86 -24.05 -5.65
CA GLN A 91 18.31 -23.64 -4.32
C GLN A 91 19.27 -22.45 -4.37
N HIS A 92 20.17 -22.40 -5.36
CA HIS A 92 21.09 -21.27 -5.56
C HIS A 92 20.33 -20.00 -5.96
N ILE A 93 19.34 -20.09 -6.86
CA ILE A 93 18.46 -18.97 -7.23
C ILE A 93 17.63 -18.51 -6.03
N LEU A 94 17.12 -19.42 -5.20
CA LEU A 94 16.42 -19.06 -3.96
C LEU A 94 17.35 -18.32 -2.99
N LYS A 95 18.59 -18.82 -2.80
CA LYS A 95 19.60 -18.18 -1.96
C LYS A 95 20.02 -16.80 -2.49
N GLU A 96 20.19 -16.64 -3.79
CA GLU A 96 20.47 -15.35 -4.46
C GLU A 96 19.29 -14.37 -4.35
N LYS A 97 18.04 -14.85 -4.47
CA LYS A 97 16.83 -14.06 -4.20
C LYS A 97 16.71 -13.65 -2.73
N MET A 98 17.24 -14.44 -1.79
CA MET A 98 17.33 -14.07 -0.38
C MET A 98 18.45 -13.07 -0.07
N LYS A 99 19.46 -12.90 -0.93
CA LYS A 99 20.51 -11.86 -0.75
C LYS A 99 20.02 -10.45 -1.08
N HIS A 100 18.89 -10.31 -1.77
CA HIS A 100 18.31 -9.03 -2.15
C HIS A 100 17.09 -8.75 -1.29
N LEU A 101 17.21 -7.83 -0.34
CA LEU A 101 16.10 -7.41 0.51
C LEU A 101 15.54 -6.07 0.04
N ASN A 102 14.22 -5.95 0.05
CA ASN A 102 13.51 -4.72 -0.24
C ASN A 102 12.50 -4.43 0.86
N LEU A 103 12.16 -3.16 1.08
CA LEU A 103 11.07 -2.76 1.96
C LEU A 103 9.91 -2.19 1.12
N SER A 104 8.67 -2.54 1.43
CA SER A 104 7.49 -1.98 0.76
C SER A 104 6.43 -1.54 1.74
N PHE A 105 5.98 -0.30 1.60
CA PHE A 105 5.04 0.36 2.49
C PHE A 105 3.68 0.56 1.81
N ALA A 106 2.63 0.07 2.45
CA ALA A 106 1.25 0.12 1.97
C ALA A 106 0.69 1.54 1.80
N ALA A 107 -0.21 1.75 0.84
CA ALA A 107 -1.08 2.92 0.80
C ALA A 107 -2.04 2.92 1.99
N CYS A 108 -2.10 4.02 2.74
CA CYS A 108 -2.91 4.07 3.96
C CYS A 108 -3.27 5.49 4.46
N GLY A 109 -3.08 6.55 3.65
CA GLY A 109 -3.47 7.92 4.01
C GLY A 109 -2.96 8.37 5.39
N PHE A 110 -3.84 8.84 6.26
CA PHE A 110 -3.49 9.28 7.62
C PHE A 110 -2.98 8.17 8.55
N LEU A 111 -3.15 6.89 8.20
CA LEU A 111 -2.47 5.80 8.89
C LEU A 111 -0.98 5.70 8.53
N GLY A 112 -0.45 6.60 7.69
CA GLY A 112 0.98 6.76 7.46
C GLY A 112 1.79 6.99 8.74
N ILE A 113 1.13 7.43 9.82
CA ILE A 113 1.73 7.50 11.16
C ILE A 113 2.23 6.14 11.68
N TYR A 114 1.57 5.04 11.32
CA TYR A 114 2.04 3.68 11.60
C TYR A 114 3.35 3.39 10.86
N HIS A 115 3.45 3.80 9.59
CA HIS A 115 4.67 3.63 8.80
C HIS A 115 5.83 4.42 9.36
N LEU A 116 5.59 5.63 9.90
CA LEU A 116 6.61 6.40 10.59
C LEU A 116 7.10 5.72 11.87
N GLY A 117 6.20 5.05 12.60
CA GLY A 117 6.57 4.18 13.73
C GLY A 117 7.48 3.03 13.30
N ALA A 118 7.11 2.30 12.24
CA ALA A 118 7.92 1.22 11.68
C ALA A 118 9.27 1.74 11.15
N ALA A 119 9.28 2.88 10.47
CA ALA A 119 10.51 3.52 10.00
C ALA A 119 11.43 3.92 11.17
N ALA A 120 10.87 4.44 12.28
CA ALA A 120 11.63 4.76 13.47
C ALA A 120 12.26 3.52 14.10
N ALA A 121 11.55 2.39 14.13
CA ALA A 121 12.10 1.11 14.61
C ALA A 121 13.24 0.62 13.71
N PHE A 122 13.08 0.64 12.38
CA PHE A 122 14.15 0.29 11.46
C PHE A 122 15.38 1.18 11.63
N TYR A 123 15.18 2.48 11.76
CA TYR A 123 16.29 3.42 11.91
C TYR A 123 17.03 3.23 13.24
N ARG A 124 16.32 2.90 14.33
CA ARG A 124 16.92 2.74 15.66
C ARG A 124 17.54 1.37 15.92
N HIS A 125 16.94 0.31 15.38
CA HIS A 125 17.25 -1.08 15.77
C HIS A 125 17.56 -2.01 14.60
N GLY A 126 17.52 -1.53 13.35
CA GLY A 126 17.65 -2.34 12.15
C GLY A 126 18.75 -1.87 11.21
N GLU A 127 19.84 -1.31 11.73
CA GLU A 127 20.91 -0.71 10.92
C GLU A 127 21.52 -1.71 9.93
N ASN A 128 21.81 -2.94 10.37
CA ASN A 128 22.36 -3.99 9.51
C ASN A 128 21.37 -4.45 8.44
N LEU A 129 20.06 -4.47 8.76
CA LEU A 129 19.03 -4.72 7.75
C LEU A 129 19.04 -3.60 6.70
N LEU A 130 19.05 -2.34 7.12
CA LEU A 130 19.02 -1.21 6.19
C LEU A 130 20.26 -1.14 5.27
N LYS A 131 21.43 -1.60 5.75
CA LYS A 131 22.65 -1.73 4.93
C LYS A 131 22.49 -2.71 3.76
N VAL A 132 21.70 -3.78 3.93
CA VAL A 132 21.49 -4.79 2.88
C VAL A 132 20.27 -4.51 2.00
N VAL A 133 19.35 -3.64 2.43
CA VAL A 133 18.17 -3.25 1.64
C VAL A 133 18.60 -2.53 0.35
N LYS A 134 18.22 -3.13 -0.78
CA LYS A 134 18.53 -2.61 -2.12
C LYS A 134 17.50 -1.59 -2.58
N ALA A 135 16.22 -1.88 -2.36
CA ALA A 135 15.15 -1.00 -2.78
C ALA A 135 14.04 -0.80 -1.73
N PHE A 136 13.41 0.36 -1.83
CA PHE A 136 12.28 0.82 -1.05
C PHE A 136 11.13 1.05 -2.02
N ALA A 137 9.93 0.64 -1.67
CA ALA A 137 8.76 0.83 -2.50
C ALA A 137 7.58 1.33 -1.67
N GLY A 138 6.64 2.00 -2.32
CA GLY A 138 5.41 2.36 -1.66
C GLY A 138 4.40 3.05 -2.56
N ALA A 139 3.21 3.21 -2.00
CA ALA A 139 2.10 3.93 -2.60
C ALA A 139 1.51 4.89 -1.57
N SER A 140 1.03 6.05 -2.00
CA SER A 140 0.43 7.07 -1.14
C SER A 140 1.35 7.41 0.04
N ALA A 141 0.80 7.51 1.26
CA ALA A 141 1.56 7.67 2.50
C ALA A 141 2.71 6.66 2.69
N GLY A 142 2.60 5.45 2.15
CA GLY A 142 3.70 4.48 2.16
C GLY A 142 4.90 4.92 1.32
N SER A 143 4.66 5.56 0.16
CA SER A 143 5.74 6.12 -0.66
C SER A 143 6.47 7.27 0.04
N LEU A 144 5.74 8.08 0.81
CA LEU A 144 6.32 9.16 1.62
C LEU A 144 7.21 8.60 2.72
N ALA A 145 6.72 7.62 3.50
CA ALA A 145 7.50 6.97 4.54
C ALA A 145 8.75 6.25 3.99
N ALA A 146 8.61 5.54 2.87
CA ALA A 146 9.72 4.91 2.17
C ALA A 146 10.79 5.92 1.73
N THR A 147 10.37 7.07 1.21
CA THR A 147 11.27 8.15 0.80
C THR A 147 12.03 8.73 1.99
N VAL A 148 11.33 9.01 3.09
CA VAL A 148 11.95 9.56 4.30
C VAL A 148 12.98 8.58 4.87
N LEU A 149 12.60 7.31 5.07
CA LEU A 149 13.52 6.30 5.61
C LEU A 149 14.78 6.13 4.74
N LEU A 150 14.63 6.19 3.42
CA LEU A 150 15.76 6.07 2.49
C LEU A 150 16.64 7.32 2.43
N THR A 151 16.06 8.52 2.49
CA THR A 151 16.77 9.75 2.12
C THR A 151 17.07 10.68 3.28
N ALA A 152 16.27 10.63 4.36
CA ALA A 152 16.38 11.50 5.53
C ALA A 152 15.78 10.83 6.79
N PRO A 153 16.30 9.67 7.23
CA PRO A 153 15.75 8.95 8.38
C PRO A 153 15.83 9.76 9.69
N GLU A 154 16.77 10.70 9.81
CA GLU A 154 16.85 11.65 10.92
C GLU A 154 15.64 12.59 11.01
N LYS A 155 14.85 12.71 9.93
CA LYS A 155 13.65 13.55 9.84
C LYS A 155 12.35 12.82 10.20
N ILE A 156 12.39 11.56 10.64
CA ILE A 156 11.19 10.80 10.98
C ILE A 156 10.35 11.49 12.06
N GLU A 157 10.98 12.13 13.05
CA GLU A 157 10.27 12.88 14.10
C GLU A 157 9.59 14.14 13.54
N ASP A 158 10.26 14.90 12.67
CA ASP A 158 9.67 16.06 11.97
C ASP A 158 8.47 15.63 11.10
N CYS A 159 8.56 14.47 10.44
CA CYS A 159 7.45 13.88 9.69
C CYS A 159 6.26 13.52 10.59
N LYS A 160 6.52 13.02 11.79
CA LYS A 160 5.50 12.65 12.77
C LYS A 160 4.72 13.89 13.21
N GLU A 161 5.43 14.95 13.58
CA GLU A 161 4.83 16.22 13.99
C GLU A 161 4.06 16.88 12.84
N PHE A 162 4.61 16.87 11.62
CA PHE A 162 3.88 17.31 10.43
C PHE A 162 2.57 16.53 10.27
N THR A 163 2.60 15.21 10.42
CA THR A 163 1.43 14.34 10.25
C THR A 163 0.36 14.61 11.31
N TYR A 164 0.75 14.88 12.56
CA TYR A 164 -0.19 15.28 13.62
C TYR A 164 -0.87 16.61 13.31
N ASN A 165 -0.10 17.63 12.93
CA ASN A 165 -0.62 18.95 12.59
C ASN A 165 -1.55 18.87 11.37
N PHE A 166 -1.13 18.14 10.33
CA PHE A 166 -1.93 17.96 9.13
C PHE A 166 -3.27 17.24 9.41
N ALA A 167 -3.23 16.23 10.28
CA ALA A 167 -4.42 15.53 10.74
C ALA A 167 -5.32 16.42 11.60
N GLU A 168 -4.76 17.26 12.47
CA GLU A 168 -5.51 18.21 13.30
C GLU A 168 -6.20 19.28 12.47
N GLU A 169 -5.48 19.90 11.54
CA GLU A 169 -6.03 20.82 10.56
C GLU A 169 -7.21 20.18 9.82
N THR A 170 -7.02 18.96 9.30
CA THR A 170 -8.06 18.24 8.57
C THR A 170 -9.29 17.93 9.43
N ARG A 171 -9.12 17.56 10.72
CA ARG A 171 -10.24 17.31 11.63
C ARG A 171 -11.05 18.56 11.97
N LYS A 172 -10.43 19.75 11.95
CA LYS A 172 -11.08 21.03 12.24
C LYS A 172 -11.96 21.54 11.10
N LEU A 173 -11.83 20.96 9.90
CA LEU A 173 -12.61 21.36 8.73
C LEU A 173 -13.97 20.65 8.71
N ASP A 174 -15.06 21.40 8.43
CA ASP A 174 -16.44 20.89 8.47
C ASP A 174 -16.69 19.67 7.57
N PHE A 175 -15.97 19.57 6.45
CA PHE A 175 -16.03 18.42 5.54
C PHE A 175 -14.66 17.72 5.40
N GLY A 176 -13.77 17.87 6.38
CA GLY A 176 -12.42 17.32 6.30
C GLY A 176 -11.65 17.85 5.09
N ALA A 177 -10.90 16.96 4.43
CA ALA A 177 -10.05 17.32 3.28
C ALA A 177 -10.84 17.83 2.06
N VAL A 178 -12.15 17.56 1.96
CA VAL A 178 -12.99 18.02 0.84
C VAL A 178 -13.64 19.38 1.09
N THR A 179 -13.27 20.05 2.19
CA THR A 179 -13.79 21.37 2.55
C THR A 179 -13.42 22.40 1.47
N PRO A 180 -14.39 23.13 0.89
CA PRO A 180 -14.12 24.13 -0.14
C PRO A 180 -13.09 25.16 0.33
N GLY A 181 -12.06 25.39 -0.50
CA GLY A 181 -10.98 26.34 -0.21
C GLY A 181 -9.79 25.76 0.55
N TYR A 182 -9.89 24.55 1.11
CA TYR A 182 -8.73 23.84 1.66
C TYR A 182 -7.93 23.16 0.54
N ASP A 183 -6.65 23.48 0.43
CA ASP A 183 -5.75 22.87 -0.54
C ASP A 183 -4.88 21.80 0.13
N PHE A 184 -5.45 20.59 0.24
CA PHE A 184 -4.80 19.42 0.82
C PHE A 184 -3.42 19.15 0.18
N MET A 185 -3.33 19.25 -1.15
CA MET A 185 -2.11 18.94 -1.90
C MET A 185 -1.03 20.00 -1.75
N LYS A 186 -1.41 21.29 -1.69
CA LYS A 186 -0.47 22.36 -1.38
C LYS A 186 0.10 22.23 0.03
N ARG A 187 -0.73 21.89 1.01
CA ARG A 187 -0.29 21.64 2.39
C ARG A 187 0.67 20.46 2.47
N LEU A 188 0.34 19.35 1.79
CA LEU A 188 1.21 18.18 1.69
C LEU A 188 2.55 18.52 1.02
N ARG A 189 2.52 19.23 -0.12
CA ARG A 189 3.71 19.68 -0.83
C ARG A 189 4.66 20.48 0.06
N GLY A 190 4.14 21.43 0.82
CA GLY A 190 4.95 22.23 1.75
C GLY A 190 5.68 21.38 2.79
N GLY A 191 5.05 20.29 3.26
CA GLY A 191 5.71 19.32 4.15
C GLY A 191 6.84 18.56 3.49
N ILE A 192 6.58 18.03 2.28
CA ILE A 192 7.61 17.32 1.51
C ILE A 192 8.80 18.24 1.22
N GLU A 193 8.55 19.50 0.85
CA GLU A 193 9.57 20.52 0.60
C GLU A 193 10.34 20.93 1.86
N SER A 194 9.75 20.87 3.06
CA SER A 194 10.47 21.17 4.30
C SER A 194 11.30 20.00 4.83
N ILE A 195 10.86 18.77 4.55
CA ILE A 195 11.45 17.55 5.11
C ILE A 195 12.57 17.00 4.22
N LEU A 196 12.34 16.89 2.91
CA LEU A 196 13.27 16.19 2.03
C LEU A 196 14.51 17.04 1.75
N PRO A 197 15.74 16.47 1.78
CA PRO A 197 16.96 17.20 1.46
C PRO A 197 17.03 17.57 -0.02
N SER A 198 17.96 18.46 -0.39
CA SER A 198 18.14 18.94 -1.77
C SER A 198 18.50 17.82 -2.75
N ASP A 199 19.26 16.83 -2.31
CA ASP A 199 19.77 15.67 -3.04
C ASP A 199 18.86 14.42 -2.92
N ALA A 200 17.64 14.55 -2.37
CA ALA A 200 16.75 13.41 -2.13
C ALA A 200 16.48 12.57 -3.39
N HIS A 201 16.37 13.21 -4.55
CA HIS A 201 16.16 12.55 -5.84
C HIS A 201 17.34 11.68 -6.29
N GLU A 202 18.57 12.07 -5.96
CA GLU A 202 19.78 11.31 -6.25
C GLU A 202 19.86 10.08 -5.33
N ARG A 203 19.60 10.28 -4.03
CA ARG A 203 19.53 9.18 -3.03
C ARG A 203 18.45 8.16 -3.35
N ALA A 204 17.31 8.64 -3.85
CA ALA A 204 16.16 7.82 -4.24
C ALA A 204 16.32 7.15 -5.61
N GLY A 205 17.20 7.66 -6.47
CA GLY A 205 17.38 7.16 -7.83
C GLY A 205 17.70 5.67 -7.87
N ASN A 206 16.86 4.91 -8.59
CA ASN A 206 16.93 3.45 -8.74
C ASN A 206 16.86 2.65 -7.42
N ARG A 207 16.57 3.31 -6.30
CA ARG A 207 16.38 2.68 -4.99
C ARG A 207 14.97 2.84 -4.47
N LEU A 208 14.27 3.91 -4.83
CA LEU A 208 12.86 4.13 -4.49
C LEU A 208 11.96 3.74 -5.66
N TYR A 209 10.85 3.08 -5.40
CA TYR A 209 9.82 2.73 -6.39
C TYR A 209 8.46 3.26 -5.93
N VAL A 210 8.00 4.32 -6.60
CA VAL A 210 6.74 5.00 -6.25
C VAL A 210 5.62 4.54 -7.18
N SER A 211 4.55 4.03 -6.58
CA SER A 211 3.35 3.58 -7.29
C SER A 211 2.46 4.76 -7.65
N ILE A 212 2.16 4.91 -8.95
CA ILE A 212 1.21 5.91 -9.46
C ILE A 212 0.23 5.26 -10.45
N THR A 213 -0.99 5.79 -10.50
CA THR A 213 -2.03 5.31 -11.42
C THR A 213 -2.23 6.33 -12.54
N ASN A 214 -2.14 5.89 -13.80
CA ASN A 214 -2.45 6.74 -14.95
C ASN A 214 -3.98 6.85 -15.12
N THR A 215 -4.48 8.08 -15.25
CA THR A 215 -5.94 8.34 -15.32
C THR A 215 -6.59 7.95 -16.63
N LYS A 216 -5.83 7.90 -17.73
CA LYS A 216 -6.32 7.67 -19.09
C LYS A 216 -6.57 6.18 -19.33
N ASN A 217 -5.62 5.32 -18.98
CA ASN A 217 -5.72 3.87 -19.17
C ASN A 217 -6.05 3.09 -17.87
N GLY A 218 -5.94 3.72 -16.70
CA GLY A 218 -6.18 3.07 -15.41
C GLY A 218 -5.07 2.11 -14.99
N GLU A 219 -3.91 2.15 -15.64
CA GLU A 219 -2.78 1.27 -15.36
C GLU A 219 -1.87 1.81 -14.25
N ASN A 220 -1.19 0.90 -13.57
CA ASN A 220 -0.22 1.22 -12.53
C ASN A 220 1.20 1.30 -13.10
N TYR A 221 1.97 2.28 -12.63
CA TYR A 221 3.38 2.47 -12.96
C TYR A 221 4.19 2.60 -11.68
N LEU A 222 5.39 1.99 -11.66
CA LEU A 222 6.38 2.18 -10.61
C LEU A 222 7.49 3.09 -11.13
N VAL A 223 7.51 4.33 -10.66
CA VAL A 223 8.56 5.29 -11.03
C VAL A 223 9.73 5.16 -10.07
N SER A 224 10.93 4.97 -10.62
CA SER A 224 12.15 4.78 -9.81
C SER A 224 13.31 5.71 -10.17
N ASN A 225 13.17 6.52 -11.21
CA ASN A 225 14.19 7.48 -11.63
C ASN A 225 13.62 8.89 -11.62
N PHE A 226 14.34 9.81 -10.99
CA PHE A 226 13.91 11.17 -10.73
C PHE A 226 14.95 12.15 -11.25
N ALA A 227 14.56 13.03 -12.17
CA ALA A 227 15.50 13.96 -12.81
C ALA A 227 15.94 15.11 -11.90
N SER A 228 15.15 15.42 -10.86
CA SER A 228 15.41 16.48 -9.89
C SER A 228 14.61 16.24 -8.61
N ARG A 229 14.90 17.00 -7.55
CA ARG A 229 14.09 17.01 -6.32
C ARG A 229 12.63 17.35 -6.62
N GLU A 230 12.39 18.29 -7.53
CA GLU A 230 11.05 18.64 -7.97
C GLU A 230 10.35 17.49 -8.70
N ASP A 231 11.10 16.73 -9.52
CA ASP A 231 10.58 15.55 -10.21
C ASP A 231 10.12 14.49 -9.20
N LEU A 232 10.93 14.23 -8.16
CA LEU A 232 10.57 13.33 -7.06
C LEU A 232 9.31 13.82 -6.32
N ILE A 233 9.29 15.10 -5.90
CA ILE A 233 8.14 15.68 -5.19
C ILE A 233 6.86 15.53 -6.01
N LYS A 234 6.91 15.83 -7.31
CA LYS A 234 5.77 15.70 -8.21
C LYS A 234 5.24 14.27 -8.30
N VAL A 235 6.13 13.27 -8.35
CA VAL A 235 5.76 11.86 -8.34
C VAL A 235 5.14 11.44 -7.00
N LEU A 236 5.66 11.91 -5.86
CA LEU A 236 5.08 11.64 -4.54
C LEU A 236 3.69 12.27 -4.38
N LEU A 237 3.50 13.48 -4.89
CA LEU A 237 2.19 14.15 -4.92
C LEU A 237 1.21 13.38 -5.81
N ALA A 238 1.62 12.95 -7.00
CA ALA A 238 0.80 12.09 -7.85
C ALA A 238 0.41 10.79 -7.13
N SER A 239 1.38 10.15 -6.46
CA SER A 239 1.15 8.94 -5.67
C SER A 239 0.23 9.15 -4.48
N SER A 240 0.01 10.39 -4.02
CA SER A 240 -0.82 10.70 -2.85
C SER A 240 -2.14 11.41 -3.21
N PHE A 241 -2.41 11.59 -4.51
CA PHE A 241 -3.60 12.28 -4.99
C PHE A 241 -4.79 11.30 -5.07
N VAL A 242 -5.58 11.22 -4.00
CA VAL A 242 -6.85 10.49 -4.00
C VAL A 242 -7.94 11.35 -4.67
N PRO A 243 -8.51 10.97 -5.81
CA PRO A 243 -9.50 11.78 -6.52
C PRO A 243 -10.71 12.12 -5.64
N ILE A 244 -11.26 13.32 -5.81
CA ILE A 244 -12.37 13.90 -5.03
C ILE A 244 -11.94 14.27 -3.60
N TYR A 245 -11.16 13.41 -2.94
CA TYR A 245 -10.68 13.62 -1.58
C TYR A 245 -9.58 14.69 -1.50
N ALA A 246 -8.52 14.53 -2.29
CA ALA A 246 -7.36 15.44 -2.33
C ALA A 246 -7.53 16.59 -3.35
N GLY A 247 -8.62 16.57 -4.13
CA GLY A 247 -8.94 17.57 -5.14
C GLY A 247 -9.56 16.96 -6.40
N ILE A 248 -9.85 17.84 -7.37
CA ILE A 248 -10.51 17.47 -8.63
C ILE A 248 -9.48 17.30 -9.77
N LYS A 249 -8.41 18.09 -9.77
CA LYS A 249 -7.41 18.11 -10.83
C LYS A 249 -6.26 17.15 -10.51
N ALA A 250 -6.19 16.05 -11.26
CA ALA A 250 -5.08 15.10 -11.19
C ALA A 250 -3.73 15.77 -11.46
N VAL A 251 -2.65 15.17 -10.95
CA VAL A 251 -1.29 15.69 -11.09
C VAL A 251 -0.78 15.46 -12.50
N GLU A 252 -0.30 16.51 -13.16
CA GLU A 252 0.32 16.40 -14.48
C GLU A 252 1.80 16.06 -14.33
N TYR A 253 2.22 14.95 -14.94
CA TYR A 253 3.59 14.46 -14.93
C TYR A 253 3.93 13.81 -16.28
N LYS A 254 5.00 14.30 -16.91
CA LYS A 254 5.48 13.86 -18.24
C LYS A 254 4.37 13.83 -19.32
N GLY A 255 3.55 14.89 -19.35
CA GLY A 255 2.48 15.07 -20.35
C GLY A 255 1.22 14.24 -20.11
N GLU A 256 1.17 13.46 -19.02
CA GLU A 256 0.03 12.60 -18.66
C GLU A 256 -0.50 12.97 -17.27
N LYS A 257 -1.70 12.50 -16.94
CA LYS A 257 -2.39 12.79 -15.67
C LYS A 257 -2.40 11.58 -14.75
N TRP A 258 -2.00 11.80 -13.50
CA TRP A 258 -1.70 10.75 -12.53
C TRP A 258 -2.40 10.99 -11.20
N ILE A 259 -2.78 9.89 -10.57
CA ILE A 259 -3.47 9.82 -9.28
C ILE A 259 -2.86 8.72 -8.40
N ASP A 260 -3.36 8.60 -7.18
CA ASP A 260 -2.82 7.72 -6.15
C ASP A 260 -2.62 6.27 -6.66
N GLY A 261 -1.41 5.75 -6.48
CA GLY A 261 -1.05 4.37 -6.84
C GLY A 261 -1.77 3.33 -6.00
N GLY A 262 -2.21 3.69 -4.80
CA GLY A 262 -3.03 2.89 -3.89
C GLY A 262 -4.35 2.42 -4.47
N LEU A 263 -4.83 3.04 -5.55
CA LEU A 263 -6.04 2.63 -6.25
C LEU A 263 -5.83 1.39 -7.14
N THR A 264 -4.58 1.09 -7.52
CA THR A 264 -4.25 -0.01 -8.46
C THR A 264 -3.18 -0.97 -7.91
N ASN A 265 -2.18 -0.45 -7.20
CA ASN A 265 -1.09 -1.20 -6.56
C ASN A 265 -0.68 -0.50 -5.27
N GLY A 266 -1.41 -0.77 -4.20
CA GLY A 266 -1.22 -0.16 -2.88
C GLY A 266 -0.10 -0.76 -2.06
N LEU A 267 0.43 -1.93 -2.41
CA LEU A 267 1.62 -2.49 -1.76
C LEU A 267 2.52 -3.11 -2.83
N PRO A 268 3.38 -2.30 -3.48
CA PRO A 268 4.21 -2.78 -4.57
C PRO A 268 5.18 -3.87 -4.11
N ILE A 269 5.11 -5.05 -4.73
CA ILE A 269 6.12 -6.10 -4.57
C ILE A 269 7.10 -6.01 -5.73
N LEU A 270 8.40 -5.94 -5.44
CA LEU A 270 9.43 -5.80 -6.47
C LEU A 270 9.77 -7.17 -7.06
N PRO A 271 10.06 -7.25 -8.37
CA PRO A 271 10.28 -8.52 -9.06
C PRO A 271 11.58 -9.23 -8.66
N VAL A 272 12.56 -8.49 -8.13
CA VAL A 272 13.88 -9.00 -7.76
C VAL A 272 14.06 -8.87 -6.24
N GLY A 273 14.35 -10.00 -5.58
CA GLY A 273 14.59 -10.06 -4.13
C GLY A 273 13.36 -10.36 -3.28
N ARG A 274 13.56 -10.55 -1.98
CA ARG A 274 12.51 -10.63 -0.96
C ARG A 274 12.04 -9.21 -0.62
N THR A 275 10.76 -8.92 -0.80
CA THR A 275 10.14 -7.67 -0.33
C THR A 275 9.48 -7.91 1.02
N VAL A 276 10.03 -7.29 2.07
CA VAL A 276 9.39 -7.18 3.39
C VAL A 276 8.27 -6.15 3.28
N THR A 277 7.09 -6.53 3.73
CA THR A 277 5.86 -5.75 3.58
C THR A 277 5.44 -5.10 4.89
N ILE A 278 5.12 -3.80 4.83
CA ILE A 278 4.70 -3.00 5.98
C ILE A 278 3.31 -2.42 5.70
N SER A 279 2.38 -2.64 6.61
CA SER A 279 0.99 -2.19 6.48
C SER A 279 0.31 -1.96 7.82
N PRO A 280 -0.43 -0.84 7.99
CA PRO A 280 -1.26 -0.66 9.17
C PRO A 280 -2.50 -1.57 9.15
N PHE A 281 -2.80 -2.25 8.05
CA PHE A 281 -3.92 -3.17 7.95
C PHE A 281 -3.48 -4.60 8.27
N SER A 282 -4.28 -5.29 9.09
CA SER A 282 -4.02 -6.69 9.41
C SER A 282 -4.20 -7.57 8.16
N GLY A 283 -3.31 -8.52 7.92
CA GLY A 283 -3.31 -9.32 6.70
C GLY A 283 -2.17 -10.35 6.69
N ARG A 284 -1.86 -10.86 5.49
CA ARG A 284 -0.73 -11.77 5.26
C ARG A 284 0.51 -10.96 4.88
N LEU A 285 1.03 -10.21 5.86
CA LEU A 285 2.08 -9.21 5.68
C LEU A 285 3.14 -9.41 6.76
N ASP A 286 4.38 -9.01 6.49
CA ASP A 286 5.50 -9.24 7.41
C ASP A 286 5.39 -8.37 8.67
N ILE A 287 5.03 -7.09 8.49
CA ILE A 287 4.85 -6.10 9.56
C ILE A 287 3.45 -5.51 9.44
N CYS A 288 2.54 -5.99 10.29
CA CYS A 288 1.18 -5.50 10.39
C CYS A 288 0.54 -5.86 11.73
N PRO A 289 -0.57 -5.19 12.13
CA PRO A 289 -1.28 -5.54 13.35
C PRO A 289 -1.81 -6.99 13.33
N GLN A 290 -1.66 -7.68 14.46
CA GLN A 290 -2.14 -9.05 14.67
C GLN A 290 -3.54 -9.04 15.30
N ASP A 291 -4.57 -8.80 14.50
CA ASP A 291 -5.95 -8.82 14.97
C ASP A 291 -6.42 -10.27 15.23
N LYS A 292 -7.01 -10.54 16.40
CA LYS A 292 -7.56 -11.86 16.74
C LYS A 292 -8.91 -12.09 16.04
N GLY A 293 -8.89 -12.67 14.84
CA GLY A 293 -10.09 -13.12 14.12
C GLY A 293 -10.43 -14.60 14.40
N ARG A 294 -11.72 -14.94 14.53
CA ARG A 294 -12.19 -16.34 14.66
C ARG A 294 -12.19 -17.10 13.31
N VAL A 295 -12.15 -16.38 12.19
CA VAL A 295 -12.16 -16.93 10.82
C VAL A 295 -11.22 -16.09 9.95
N ALA A 296 -10.22 -16.73 9.33
CA ALA A 296 -9.23 -16.07 8.48
C ALA A 296 -9.74 -15.92 7.04
N LEU A 297 -10.56 -14.89 6.78
CA LEU A 297 -11.01 -14.53 5.44
C LEU A 297 -10.19 -13.35 4.91
N TYR A 298 -9.62 -13.50 3.70
CA TYR A 298 -8.78 -12.48 3.08
C TYR A 298 -9.37 -11.99 1.77
N VAL A 299 -9.18 -10.70 1.52
CA VAL A 299 -9.61 -10.01 0.31
C VAL A 299 -8.41 -9.30 -0.31
N LYS A 300 -8.21 -9.51 -1.60
CA LYS A 300 -7.21 -8.77 -2.37
C LYS A 300 -7.79 -7.44 -2.85
N VAL A 301 -7.26 -6.33 -2.35
CA VAL A 301 -7.64 -4.96 -2.76
C VAL A 301 -6.39 -4.22 -3.20
N ALA A 302 -6.36 -3.71 -4.43
CA ALA A 302 -5.20 -3.00 -5.01
C ALA A 302 -3.86 -3.75 -4.79
N LYS A 303 -3.86 -5.07 -5.00
CA LYS A 303 -2.72 -5.99 -4.77
C LYS A 303 -2.26 -6.15 -3.32
N GLN A 304 -3.08 -5.75 -2.34
CA GLN A 304 -2.85 -5.99 -0.91
C GLN A 304 -3.76 -7.12 -0.42
N ASP A 305 -3.21 -8.10 0.31
CA ASP A 305 -3.96 -9.19 0.92
C ASP A 305 -4.42 -8.80 2.35
N LEU A 306 -5.62 -8.22 2.44
CA LEU A 306 -6.19 -7.66 3.67
C LEU A 306 -7.11 -8.68 4.34
N MET A 307 -7.03 -8.78 5.67
CA MET A 307 -8.02 -9.56 6.43
C MET A 307 -9.37 -8.84 6.44
N LEU A 308 -10.47 -9.55 6.18
CA LEU A 308 -11.81 -9.01 6.33
C LEU A 308 -12.17 -8.96 7.82
N SER A 309 -12.01 -7.78 8.43
CA SER A 309 -12.33 -7.55 9.83
C SER A 309 -12.94 -6.17 10.05
N VAL A 310 -13.74 -6.04 11.12
CA VAL A 310 -14.25 -4.74 11.57
C VAL A 310 -13.10 -3.78 11.87
N ALA A 311 -12.00 -4.30 12.44
CA ALA A 311 -10.81 -3.52 12.71
C ALA A 311 -10.20 -2.92 11.43
N ASN A 312 -10.07 -3.71 10.35
CA ASN A 312 -9.58 -3.19 9.07
C ASN A 312 -10.54 -2.22 8.39
N LEU A 313 -11.86 -2.40 8.54
CA LEU A 313 -12.82 -1.41 8.05
C LEU A 313 -12.69 -0.07 8.80
N ILE A 314 -12.52 -0.13 10.13
CA ILE A 314 -12.23 1.06 10.95
C ILE A 314 -10.93 1.73 10.48
N ARG A 315 -9.87 0.94 10.25
CA ARG A 315 -8.60 1.46 9.73
C ARG A 315 -8.74 2.08 8.35
N LEU A 316 -9.53 1.49 7.45
CA LEU A 316 -9.76 2.05 6.12
C LEU A 316 -10.47 3.40 6.21
N ASN A 317 -11.43 3.53 7.12
CA ASN A 317 -12.04 4.81 7.41
C ASN A 317 -11.04 5.80 8.00
N GLN A 318 -10.18 5.36 8.93
CA GLN A 318 -9.14 6.21 9.56
C GLN A 318 -8.04 6.65 8.59
N ALA A 319 -7.82 5.91 7.51
CA ALA A 319 -6.91 6.30 6.43
C ALA A 319 -7.41 7.54 5.70
N LEU A 320 -8.73 7.68 5.53
CA LEU A 320 -9.37 8.83 4.89
C LEU A 320 -9.79 9.91 5.89
N PHE A 321 -10.14 9.56 7.11
CA PHE A 321 -10.62 10.50 8.12
C PHE A 321 -9.71 10.38 9.35
N PRO A 322 -8.80 11.35 9.55
CA PRO A 322 -7.76 11.21 10.56
C PRO A 322 -8.35 10.95 11.95
N PRO A 323 -7.90 9.91 12.68
CA PRO A 323 -8.38 9.65 14.03
C PRO A 323 -7.85 10.70 15.03
N SER A 324 -8.25 10.63 16.29
CA SER A 324 -7.74 11.55 17.33
C SER A 324 -6.22 11.42 17.52
N GLN A 325 -5.57 12.47 18.02
CA GLN A 325 -4.13 12.46 18.27
C GLN A 325 -3.69 11.28 19.14
N LYS A 326 -4.36 11.02 20.27
CA LYS A 326 -4.11 9.84 21.12
C LYS A 326 -4.16 8.52 20.34
N LYS A 327 -5.08 8.39 19.38
CA LYS A 327 -5.16 7.19 18.54
C LYS A 327 -4.02 7.13 17.52
N MET A 328 -3.61 8.26 16.97
CA MET A 328 -2.45 8.35 16.07
C MET A 328 -1.14 8.01 16.82
N GLU A 329 -0.95 8.47 18.05
CA GLU A 329 0.18 8.10 18.92
C GLU A 329 0.21 6.59 19.18
N SER A 330 -0.95 5.98 19.47
CA SER A 330 -1.05 4.52 19.58
C SER A 330 -0.73 3.81 18.27
N LEU A 331 -1.12 4.36 17.11
CA LEU A 331 -0.81 3.77 15.82
C LEU A 331 0.69 3.87 15.48
N PHE A 332 1.33 4.98 15.85
CA PHE A 332 2.78 5.14 15.76
C PHE A 332 3.47 4.05 16.59
N GLN A 333 3.09 3.91 17.86
CA GLN A 333 3.70 2.92 18.75
C GLN A 333 3.48 1.49 18.24
N ASN A 334 2.28 1.17 17.75
CA ASN A 334 2.01 -0.14 17.16
C ASN A 334 2.92 -0.43 15.96
N GLY A 335 3.14 0.57 15.08
CA GLY A 335 4.04 0.40 13.94
C GLY A 335 5.50 0.18 14.36
N PHE A 336 5.92 0.88 15.42
CA PHE A 336 7.23 0.67 16.03
C PHE A 336 7.37 -0.74 16.60
N ASP A 337 6.41 -1.16 17.43
CA ASP A 337 6.43 -2.46 18.10
C ASP A 337 6.37 -3.64 17.12
N ASP A 338 5.50 -3.55 16.10
CA ASP A 338 5.37 -4.58 15.07
C ASP A 338 6.67 -4.73 14.26
N ALA A 339 7.35 -3.61 13.96
CA ALA A 339 8.64 -3.63 13.27
C ALA A 339 9.77 -4.16 14.16
N VAL A 340 9.81 -3.80 15.46
CA VAL A 340 10.74 -4.39 16.44
C VAL A 340 10.52 -5.90 16.55
N HIS A 341 9.27 -6.35 16.61
CA HIS A 341 8.96 -7.77 16.66
C HIS A 341 9.47 -8.51 15.42
N PHE A 342 9.31 -7.92 14.23
CA PHE A 342 9.88 -8.46 12.99
C PHE A 342 11.40 -8.52 13.04
N LEU A 343 12.07 -7.45 13.46
CA LEU A 343 13.53 -7.40 13.58
C LEU A 343 14.05 -8.48 14.53
N LEU A 344 13.41 -8.68 15.67
CA LEU A 344 13.75 -9.75 16.62
C LEU A 344 13.55 -11.13 16.00
N LYS A 345 12.39 -11.37 15.36
CA LYS A 345 12.04 -12.65 14.77
C LYS A 345 13.00 -13.07 13.65
N GLU A 346 13.45 -12.12 12.84
CA GLU A 346 14.33 -12.35 11.69
C GLU A 346 15.81 -12.14 12.01
N ASN A 347 16.17 -11.94 13.29
CA ASN A 347 17.53 -11.73 13.79
C ASN A 347 18.25 -10.51 13.18
N TRP A 348 17.53 -9.41 13.00
CA TRP A 348 18.03 -8.11 12.55
C TRP A 348 18.02 -7.03 13.64
N PHE A 349 17.59 -7.37 14.86
CA PHE A 349 17.50 -6.43 15.97
C PHE A 349 18.88 -6.16 16.60
N GLU A 350 19.18 -4.89 16.82
CA GLU A 350 20.42 -4.37 17.43
C GLU A 350 20.15 -3.51 18.67
#